data_AF-A0A6I2X586-F1
#
_entry.id   AF-A0A6I2X586-F1
#
_cell.length_a   1.000
_cell.length_b   1.000
_cell.length_c   1.000
_cell.angle_alpha   90.00
_cell.angle_beta   90.00
_cell.angle_gamma   90.00
#
_symmetry.space_group_name_H-M   'P 1'
#
loop_
_entity.id
_entity.type
_entity.pdbx_description
1 polymer ?
#
loop_
_entity_poly.entity_id
_entity_poly.type
_entity_poly.pdbx_seq_one_letter_code
_entity_poly.pdbx_strand_id
1 'polypeptide(L)'
;MRIHATSRPTLKSGTFTFATSTHLSPVGGGSIFLGRPDHGIEITAPHALAIVRAFTGAWDCQEISGRLAAPIEEVLHLATLAFNADLLDLSSAAILDHAQDISQQQLLTRIHRESALTTWRNQPTSN
;
A
#
# COMPACT_ATOMS: atom_id res chain seq x y z
N MET A 1 5.12 14.39 -3.74
CA MET A 1 3.99 13.67 -3.12
C MET A 1 4.44 13.13 -1.76
N ARG A 2 3.60 13.15 -0.72
CA ARG A 2 3.96 12.66 0.62
C ARG A 2 3.37 11.27 0.82
N ILE A 3 4.21 10.27 1.06
CA ILE A 3 3.79 8.91 1.41
C ILE A 3 3.47 8.85 2.90
N HIS A 4 2.36 8.20 3.26
CA HIS A 4 1.91 8.05 4.64
C HIS A 4 2.31 6.69 5.20
N ALA A 5 2.43 6.59 6.53
CA ALA A 5 2.74 5.33 7.23
C ALA A 5 1.70 4.22 6.96
N THR A 6 0.46 4.58 6.64
CA THR A 6 -0.64 3.67 6.29
C THR A 6 -0.70 3.30 4.80
N SER A 7 0.28 3.75 4.00
CA SER A 7 0.37 3.37 2.58
C SER A 7 0.88 1.94 2.47
N ARG A 8 0.32 1.17 1.55
CA ARG A 8 0.69 -0.21 1.22
C ARG A 8 1.50 -0.22 -0.07
N PRO A 9 2.84 -0.22 0.02
CA PRO A 9 3.72 -0.18 -1.14
C PRO A 9 3.76 -1.53 -1.84
N THR A 10 3.62 -1.51 -3.17
CA THR A 10 3.73 -2.69 -4.03
C THR A 10 4.69 -2.38 -5.17
N LEU A 11 5.71 -3.21 -5.38
CA LEU A 11 6.59 -3.06 -6.55
C LEU A 11 5.78 -3.24 -7.84
N LYS A 12 6.01 -2.34 -8.80
CA LYS A 12 5.40 -2.45 -10.13
C LYS A 12 5.86 -3.74 -10.83
N SER A 13 4.98 -4.27 -11.67
CA SER A 13 5.31 -5.44 -12.50
C SER A 13 6.53 -5.16 -13.39
N GLY A 14 7.45 -6.12 -13.44
CA GLY A 14 8.70 -5.99 -14.20
C GLY A 14 9.82 -5.23 -13.47
N THR A 15 9.58 -4.76 -12.24
CA THR A 15 10.64 -4.22 -11.39
C THR A 15 11.52 -5.36 -10.87
N PHE A 16 12.83 -5.22 -11.01
CA PHE A 16 13.85 -6.12 -10.47
C PHE A 16 14.68 -5.40 -9.40
N THR A 17 15.24 -6.19 -8.48
CA THR A 17 16.12 -5.69 -7.41
C THR A 17 17.38 -6.54 -7.36
N PHE A 18 18.55 -5.92 -7.36
CA PHE A 18 19.82 -6.60 -7.11
C PHE A 18 20.67 -5.82 -6.11
N ALA A 19 21.38 -6.54 -5.25
CA ALA A 19 22.36 -5.92 -4.37
C ALA A 19 23.58 -5.50 -5.22
N THR A 20 23.93 -4.21 -5.19
CA THR A 20 25.10 -3.67 -5.91
C THR A 20 26.35 -3.65 -5.05
N SER A 21 26.18 -3.73 -3.72
CA SER A 21 27.28 -3.79 -2.76
C SER A 21 26.83 -4.52 -1.50
N THR A 22 27.32 -5.74 -1.31
CA THR A 22 27.34 -6.39 0.01
C THR A 22 28.62 -5.97 0.71
N HIS A 23 28.61 -4.82 1.40
CA HIS A 23 29.60 -4.65 2.46
C HIS A 23 29.29 -5.70 3.53
N LEU A 24 30.15 -6.72 3.65
CA LEU A 24 30.16 -7.70 4.75
C LEU A 24 30.49 -7.06 6.12
N SER A 25 30.33 -5.75 6.25
CA SER A 25 30.51 -5.03 7.50
C SER A 25 29.20 -5.08 8.28
N PRO A 26 29.21 -5.48 9.57
CA PRO A 26 28.01 -5.46 10.43
C PRO A 26 27.43 -4.05 10.65
N VAL A 27 28.07 -3.00 10.10
CA VAL A 27 27.67 -1.59 10.22
C VAL A 27 27.59 -0.89 8.84
N GLY A 28 27.83 -1.61 7.73
CA GLY A 28 27.92 -1.03 6.39
C GLY A 28 26.64 -1.24 5.59
N GLY A 29 25.93 -0.15 5.31
CA GLY A 29 24.66 -0.18 4.59
C GLY A 29 24.76 -0.87 3.23
N GLY A 30 23.79 -1.73 2.94
CA GLY A 30 23.68 -2.38 1.64
C GLY A 30 23.25 -1.37 0.58
N SER A 31 23.95 -1.34 -0.55
CA SER A 31 23.43 -0.68 -1.74
C SER A 31 22.64 -1.67 -2.57
N ILE A 32 21.47 -1.25 -3.04
CA ILE A 32 20.66 -1.99 -3.99
C ILE A 32 20.41 -1.14 -5.22
N PHE A 33 20.31 -1.79 -6.37
CA PHE A 33 19.64 -1.23 -7.53
C PHE A 33 18.21 -1.74 -7.56
N LEU A 34 17.28 -0.80 -7.72
CA LEU A 34 15.87 -1.07 -8.00
C LEU A 34 15.56 -0.49 -9.37
N GLY A 35 15.05 -1.30 -10.29
CA GLY A 35 14.79 -0.79 -11.63
C GLY A 35 13.90 -1.67 -12.49
N ARG A 36 13.59 -1.14 -13.67
CA ARG A 36 12.93 -1.76 -14.81
C ARG A 36 13.91 -1.75 -15.99
N PRO A 37 13.62 -2.44 -17.10
CA PRO A 37 14.56 -2.53 -18.22
C PRO A 37 15.02 -1.20 -18.81
N ASP A 38 14.24 -0.14 -18.62
CA ASP A 38 14.40 1.19 -19.22
C ASP A 38 14.84 2.28 -18.23
N HIS A 39 14.69 2.08 -16.92
CA HIS A 39 15.08 3.06 -15.90
C HIS A 39 15.27 2.41 -14.52
N GLY A 40 15.98 3.06 -13.61
CA GLY A 40 16.14 2.58 -12.23
C GLY A 40 16.86 3.56 -11.34
N ILE A 41 16.96 3.21 -10.06
CA ILE A 41 17.62 3.98 -9.01
C ILE A 41 18.54 3.08 -8.20
N GLU A 42 19.66 3.63 -7.77
CA GLU A 42 20.50 3.03 -6.73
C GLU A 42 20.13 3.63 -5.37
N ILE A 43 19.97 2.75 -4.37
CA ILE A 43 19.55 3.11 -3.02
C ILE A 43 20.59 2.54 -2.06
N THR A 44 21.24 3.43 -1.30
CA THR A 44 22.17 3.06 -0.24
C THR A 44 21.50 3.28 1.11
N ALA A 45 21.08 2.19 1.77
CA ALA A 45 20.54 2.27 3.12
C ALA A 45 20.75 0.95 3.90
N PRO A 46 20.89 0.99 5.24
CA PRO A 46 21.13 -0.19 6.07
C PRO A 46 20.17 -1.35 5.83
N HIS A 47 18.90 -1.06 5.58
CA HIS A 47 17.86 -2.08 5.41
C HIS A 47 17.26 -2.12 4.01
N ALA A 48 17.92 -1.50 3.02
CA ALA A 48 17.30 -1.23 1.72
C ALA A 48 16.72 -2.47 1.05
N LEU A 49 17.51 -3.55 1.00
CA LEU A 49 17.08 -4.81 0.39
C LEU A 49 15.89 -5.44 1.12
N ALA A 50 15.91 -5.43 2.45
CA ALA A 50 14.85 -6.03 3.26
C ALA A 50 13.54 -5.25 3.13
N ILE A 51 13.62 -3.92 3.19
CA ILE A 51 12.48 -3.01 3.03
C ILE A 51 11.86 -3.18 1.64
N VAL A 52 12.66 -3.10 0.58
CA VAL A 52 12.16 -3.22 -0.80
C VAL A 52 11.53 -4.59 -1.07
N ARG A 53 12.08 -5.66 -0.51
CA ARG A 53 11.47 -7.00 -0.59
C ARG A 53 10.13 -7.10 0.13
N ALA A 54 9.86 -6.23 1.11
CA ALA A 54 8.58 -6.19 1.81
C ALA A 54 7.51 -5.38 1.06
N PHE A 55 7.86 -4.66 -0.01
CA PHE A 55 6.92 -3.89 -0.85
C PHE A 55 6.07 -4.78 -1.76
N THR A 56 5.18 -5.54 -1.12
CA THR A 56 4.31 -6.54 -1.74
C THR A 56 2.82 -6.14 -1.74
N GLY A 57 2.49 -5.00 -1.13
CA GLY A 57 1.11 -4.58 -0.85
C GLY A 57 0.46 -5.27 0.35
N ALA A 58 1.07 -6.35 0.87
CA ALA A 58 0.52 -7.13 1.98
C ALA A 58 0.57 -6.39 3.32
N TRP A 59 1.52 -5.48 3.49
CA TRP A 59 1.73 -4.69 4.70
C TRP A 59 1.83 -3.22 4.37
N ASP A 60 1.35 -2.36 5.27
CA ASP A 60 1.63 -0.93 5.19
C ASP A 60 3.04 -0.58 5.67
N CYS A 61 3.49 0.65 5.42
CA CYS A 61 4.83 1.11 5.79
C CYS A 61 5.10 0.99 7.31
N GLN A 62 4.08 1.17 8.15
CA GLN A 62 4.19 1.03 9.61
C GLN A 62 4.41 -0.43 10.01
N GLU A 63 3.64 -1.35 9.43
CA GLU A 63 3.78 -2.80 9.62
C GLU A 63 5.15 -3.29 9.15
N ILE A 64 5.65 -2.79 8.02
CA ILE A 64 6.99 -3.11 7.50
C ILE A 64 8.07 -2.65 8.47
N SER A 65 7.98 -1.41 8.96
CA SER A 65 8.93 -0.86 9.95
C SER A 65 8.99 -1.73 11.20
N GLY A 66 7.84 -2.10 11.77
CA GLY A 66 7.77 -2.94 12.97
C GLY A 66 8.31 -4.36 12.75
N ARG A 67 8.03 -4.99 11.61
CA ARG A 67 8.47 -6.36 11.30
C ARG A 67 9.95 -6.47 11.01
N LEU A 68 10.53 -5.47 10.37
CA LEU A 68 11.95 -5.46 9.99
C LEU A 68 12.84 -4.80 11.04
N ALA A 69 12.26 -4.26 12.12
CA ALA A 69 12.96 -3.40 13.08
C ALA A 69 13.72 -2.23 12.39
N ALA A 70 13.19 -1.75 11.27
CA ALA A 70 13.76 -0.65 10.50
C ALA A 70 13.05 0.67 10.87
N PRO A 71 13.76 1.81 10.93
CA PRO A 71 13.14 3.11 11.19
C PRO A 71 12.02 3.42 10.18
N ILE A 72 10.89 3.95 10.66
CA ILE A 72 9.76 4.30 9.77
C ILE A 72 10.16 5.36 8.75
N GLU A 73 11.06 6.27 9.12
CA GLU A 73 11.62 7.29 8.24
C GLU A 73 12.39 6.66 7.07
N GLU A 74 13.13 5.57 7.32
CA GLU A 74 13.85 4.82 6.28
C GLU A 74 12.84 4.17 5.32
N VAL A 75 11.82 3.50 5.85
CA VAL A 75 10.76 2.87 5.03
C VAL A 75 10.04 3.90 4.15
N LEU A 76 9.62 5.03 4.74
CA LEU A 76 8.92 6.10 4.02
C LEU A 76 9.83 6.77 2.98
N HIS A 77 11.11 6.96 3.31
CA HIS A 77 12.09 7.52 2.38
C HIS A 77 12.27 6.60 1.16
N LEU A 78 12.45 5.31 1.37
CA LEU A 78 12.61 4.33 0.30
C LEU A 78 11.37 4.20 -0.57
N ALA A 79 10.19 4.16 0.05
CA ALA A 79 8.93 4.18 -0.70
C ALA A 79 8.82 5.44 -1.55
N THR A 80 9.28 6.59 -1.04
CA THR A 80 9.20 7.87 -1.76
C THR A 80 10.15 7.90 -2.96
N LEU A 81 11.38 7.42 -2.79
CA LEU A 81 12.34 7.29 -3.87
C LEU A 81 11.81 6.36 -4.98
N ALA A 82 11.34 5.16 -4.61
CA ALA A 82 10.83 4.19 -5.55
C ALA A 82 9.55 4.67 -6.26
N PHE A 83 8.66 5.38 -5.56
CA PHE A 83 7.46 5.98 -6.15
C PHE A 83 7.81 7.08 -7.16
N ASN A 84 8.71 8.00 -6.79
CA ASN A 84 9.14 9.07 -7.68
C ASN A 84 9.91 8.55 -8.92
N ALA A 85 10.52 7.37 -8.81
CA ALA A 85 11.20 6.69 -9.90
C ALA A 85 10.28 5.83 -10.79
N ASP A 86 8.96 5.85 -10.55
CA ASP A 86 7.98 5.01 -11.25
C ASP A 86 8.21 3.49 -11.10
N LEU A 87 8.69 3.05 -9.93
CA LEU A 87 8.99 1.65 -9.62
C LEU A 87 8.02 1.03 -8.61
N LEU A 88 7.15 1.86 -8.02
CA LEU A 88 6.28 1.51 -6.89
C LEU A 88 4.86 2.03 -7.09
N ASP A 89 3.89 1.17 -6.83
CA ASP A 89 2.48 1.54 -6.66
C ASP A 89 2.14 1.67 -5.17
N LEU A 90 1.24 2.59 -4.85
CA LEU A 90 0.75 2.81 -3.49
C LEU A 90 -0.75 2.60 -3.46
N SER A 91 -1.21 1.68 -2.61
CA SER A 91 -2.61 1.69 -2.16
C SER A 91 -2.69 2.26 -0.75
N SER A 92 -3.79 2.95 -0.43
CA SER A 92 -4.06 3.41 0.92
C SER A 92 -5.07 2.47 1.55
N ALA A 93 -4.83 2.03 2.79
CA ALA A 93 -5.85 1.35 3.58
C ALA A 93 -7.14 2.19 3.68
N ALA A 94 -7.03 3.52 3.71
CA ALA A 94 -8.19 4.41 3.75
C ALA A 94 -9.04 4.38 2.46
N ILE A 95 -8.45 4.07 1.30
CA ILE A 95 -9.21 3.98 0.03
C ILE A 95 -9.92 2.62 -0.06
N LEU A 96 -9.32 1.55 0.44
CA LEU A 96 -9.94 0.23 0.50
C LEU A 96 -11.08 0.17 1.52
N ASP A 97 -10.91 0.72 2.71
CA ASP A 97 -11.98 0.78 3.72
C ASP A 97 -13.13 1.70 3.28
N HIS A 98 -12.84 2.87 2.69
CA HIS A 98 -13.90 3.74 2.14
C HIS A 98 -14.68 3.10 0.98
N ALA A 99 -14.01 2.37 0.09
CA ALA A 99 -14.70 1.70 -1.03
C ALA A 99 -15.66 0.61 -0.52
N GLN A 100 -15.29 -0.10 0.55
CA GLN A 100 -16.13 -1.10 1.19
C GLN A 100 -17.30 -0.47 1.95
N ASP A 101 -17.06 0.63 2.66
CA ASP A 101 -18.09 1.37 3.41
C ASP A 101 -19.14 2.00 2.47
N ILE A 102 -18.70 2.64 1.37
CA ILE A 102 -19.60 3.17 0.33
C ILE A 102 -20.47 2.06 -0.27
N SER A 103 -19.87 0.89 -0.55
CA SER A 103 -20.59 -0.26 -1.11
C SER A 103 -21.66 -0.78 -0.13
N GLN A 104 -21.36 -0.83 1.18
CA GLN A 104 -22.35 -1.23 2.19
C GLN A 104 -23.46 -0.21 2.38
N GLN A 105 -23.13 1.09 2.40
CA GLN A 105 -24.12 2.15 2.51
C GLN A 105 -25.07 2.17 1.30
N GLN A 106 -24.57 1.93 0.09
CA GLN A 106 -25.40 1.80 -1.10
C GLN A 106 -26.34 0.58 -1.02
N LEU A 107 -25.85 -0.55 -0.51
CA LEU A 107 -26.65 -1.77 -0.34
C LEU A 107 -27.76 -1.58 0.71
N LEU A 108 -27.44 -0.97 1.86
CA LEU A 108 -28.39 -0.63 2.92
C LEU A 108 -29.46 0.36 2.45
N THR A 109 -29.07 1.37 1.67
CA THR A 109 -29.99 2.34 1.07
C THR A 109 -30.96 1.67 0.11
N ARG A 110 -30.48 0.72 -0.69
CA ARG A 110 -31.33 -0.06 -1.60
C ARG A 110 -32.32 -0.94 -0.84
N ILE A 111 -31.87 -1.66 0.19
CA ILE A 111 -32.74 -2.48 1.03
C ILE A 111 -33.80 -1.63 1.72
N HIS A 112 -33.46 -0.45 2.25
CA HIS A 112 -34.44 0.47 2.85
C HIS A 112 -35.48 0.94 1.83
N ARG A 113 -35.06 1.27 0.61
CA ARG A 113 -35.98 1.71 -0.46
C ARG A 113 -36.94 0.59 -0.88
N GLU A 114 -36.43 -0.63 -1.03
CA GLU A 114 -37.25 -1.80 -1.37
C GLU A 114 -38.22 -2.14 -0.23
N SER A 115 -37.77 -2.11 1.03
CA SER A 115 -38.59 -2.30 2.24
C SER A 115 -39.72 -1.27 2.36
N ALA A 116 -39.42 0.00 2.04
CA ALA A 116 -40.42 1.06 2.07
C ALA A 116 -41.52 0.81 1.02
N LEU A 117 -41.17 0.35 -0.17
CA LEU A 117 -42.13 0.04 -1.24
C LEU A 117 -43.01 -1.17 -0.90
N THR A 118 -42.49 -2.19 -0.23
CA THR A 118 -43.30 -3.33 0.25
C THR A 118 -44.24 -2.94 1.39
N THR A 119 -43.83 -2.02 2.26
CA THR A 119 -44.66 -1.55 3.39
C THR A 119 -45.87 -0.75 2.90
N TRP A 120 -45.70 0.10 1.88
CA TRP A 120 -46.81 0.82 1.26
C TRP A 120 -47.82 -0.10 0.55
N ARG A 121 -47.36 -1.22 -0.01
CA ARG A 121 -48.22 -2.16 -0.75
C ARG A 121 -49.11 -3.03 0.17
N ASN A 122 -48.75 -3.16 1.44
CA ASN A 122 -49.44 -4.00 2.42
C ASN A 122 -50.26 -3.20 3.45
N GLN A 123 -50.51 -1.90 3.23
CA GLN A 123 -51.44 -1.18 4.08
C GLN A 123 -52.86 -1.75 3.88
N PRO A 124 -53.52 -2.26 4.94
CA PRO A 124 -54.91 -2.65 4.84
C PRO A 124 -55.73 -1.40 4.53
N THR A 125 -56.41 -1.39 3.38
CA THR A 125 -57.44 -0.40 3.10
C THR A 125 -58.59 -0.67 4.07
N SER A 126 -58.62 0.07 5.18
CA SER A 126 -59.75 0.08 6.10
C SER A 126 -60.99 0.59 5.37
N ASN A 127 -61.94 -0.30 5.12
CA ASN A 127 -63.34 0.02 4.81
C ASN A 127 -64.20 -0.41 6.00
#